data_AF-A0A9D5YBT9-F1
#
_entry.id   AF-A0A9D5YBT9-F1
#
_cell.length_a   1.000
_cell.length_b   1.000
_cell.length_c   1.000
_cell.angle_alpha   90.00
_cell.angle_beta   90.00
_cell.angle_gamma   90.00
#
_symmetry.space_group_name_H-M   'P 1'
#
loop_
_entity.id
_entity.type
_entity.pdbx_description
1 polymer ?
#
loop_
_entity_poly.entity_id
_entity_poly.type
_entity_poly.pdbx_seq_one_letter_code
_entity_poly.pdbx_strand_id
1 'polypeptide(L)' 'MGFDRTITDAVALMTHSDGVDYMDYVRMIKENPIAKAVKLADLKHNSDLTRLDVVDEKSLKRREKYLKAIALLEE' A
#
# COMPACT_ATOMS: atom_id res chain seq x y z
N MET A 1 -18.48 22.29 6.37
CA MET A 1 -18.09 21.02 7.02
C MET A 1 -17.09 20.34 6.11
N GLY A 2 -16.01 19.81 6.68
CA GLY A 2 -14.95 19.10 5.97
C GLY A 2 -14.32 18.07 6.89
N PHE A 3 -13.51 17.16 6.33
CA PHE A 3 -12.75 16.20 7.13
C PHE A 3 -11.57 16.87 7.83
N ASP A 4 -11.13 16.28 8.94
CA ASP A 4 -9.94 16.74 9.64
C ASP A 4 -8.69 16.64 8.73
N ARG A 5 -7.75 17.56 8.94
CA ARG A 5 -6.52 17.63 8.15
C ARG A 5 -5.74 16.33 8.20
N THR A 6 -5.74 15.66 9.35
CA THR A 6 -5.09 14.35 9.55
C THR A 6 -5.65 13.29 8.60
N ILE A 7 -6.96 13.31 8.36
CA ILE A 7 -7.63 12.39 7.43
C ILE A 7 -7.29 12.76 5.99
N THR A 8 -7.37 14.04 5.64
CA THR A 8 -7.08 14.48 4.25
C THR A 8 -5.62 14.24 3.87
N ASP A 9 -4.68 14.43 4.80
CA ASP A 9 -3.25 14.18 4.57
C ASP A 9 -2.97 12.67 4.42
N ALA A 10 -3.65 11.82 5.20
CA ALA A 10 -3.56 10.37 5.03
C ALA A 10 -4.09 9.91 3.66
N VAL A 11 -5.23 10.46 3.21
CA VAL A 11 -5.79 10.16 1.87
C VAL A 11 -4.87 10.67 0.76
N ALA A 12 -4.28 11.85 0.92
CA ALA A 12 -3.31 12.38 -0.03
C ALA A 12 -2.10 11.44 -0.18
N LEU A 13 -1.56 10.93 0.92
CA LEU A 13 -0.47 9.95 0.93
C LEU A 13 -0.84 8.60 0.31
N MET A 14 -2.13 8.24 0.26
CA MET A 14 -2.58 7.01 -0.39
C MET A 14 -2.61 7.11 -1.91
N THR A 15 -2.45 8.31 -2.47
CA THR A 15 -2.41 8.53 -3.93
C THR A 15 -0.97 8.48 -4.42
N HIS A 16 -0.62 7.43 -5.17
CA HIS A 16 0.72 7.28 -5.74
C HIS A 16 0.88 8.19 -6.97
N SER A 17 1.89 9.06 -6.96
CA SER A 17 2.25 9.91 -8.11
C SER A 17 3.18 9.18 -9.07
N ASP A 18 2.95 9.32 -10.37
CA ASP A 18 3.67 8.61 -11.46
C ASP A 18 5.20 8.82 -11.48
N GLY A 19 5.71 9.83 -10.76
CA GLY A 19 7.15 10.15 -10.67
C GLY A 19 7.89 9.56 -9.47
N VAL A 20 7.21 8.83 -8.57
CA VAL A 20 7.83 8.30 -7.34
C VAL A 20 8.03 6.79 -7.48
N ASP A 21 9.22 6.28 -7.14
CA ASP A 21 9.40 4.83 -7.06
C ASP A 21 8.45 4.23 -6.02
N TYR A 22 7.94 3.03 -6.31
CA TYR A 22 6.94 2.43 -5.44
C TYR A 22 7.44 2.20 -4.01
N MET A 23 8.71 1.82 -3.82
CA MET A 23 9.24 1.59 -2.47
C MET A 23 9.51 2.91 -1.75
N ASP A 24 9.88 3.98 -2.47
CA ASP A 24 9.92 5.33 -1.90
C ASP A 24 8.53 5.81 -1.47
N TYR A 25 7.51 5.52 -2.27
CA TYR A 25 6.12 5.77 -1.91
C TYR A 25 5.70 5.02 -0.63
N VAL A 26 6.05 3.74 -0.50
CA VAL A 26 5.78 2.96 0.72
C VAL A 26 6.54 3.53 1.93
N ARG A 27 7.78 4.00 1.75
CA ARG A 27 8.54 4.70 2.81
C ARG A 27 7.82 5.97 3.29
N MET A 28 7.28 6.78 2.38
CA MET A 28 6.51 7.97 2.77
C MET A 28 5.22 7.60 3.52
N ILE A 29 4.53 6.53 3.13
CA ILE A 29 3.36 6.03 3.84
C ILE A 29 3.69 5.59 5.28
N LYS A 30 4.88 4.99 5.49
CA LYS A 30 5.32 4.50 6.81
C LYS A 30 5.27 5.58 7.90
N GLU A 31 5.52 6.84 7.52
CA GLU A 31 5.55 7.99 8.43
C GLU A 31 4.17 8.46 8.89
N ASN A 32 3.08 8.07 8.22
CA ASN A 32 1.71 8.42 8.61
C ASN A 32 0.97 7.19 9.16
N PRO A 33 0.62 7.14 10.45
CA PRO A 33 0.00 5.96 11.07
C PRO A 33 -1.31 5.51 10.42
N ILE A 34 -2.15 6.46 9.96
CA ILE A 34 -3.43 6.15 9.32
C ILE A 34 -3.18 5.56 7.94
N ALA A 35 -2.36 6.22 7.11
CA ALA A 35 -2.02 5.72 5.79
C ALA A 35 -1.31 4.35 5.87
N LYS A 36 -0.40 4.18 6.83
CA LYS A 36 0.29 2.90 7.12
C LYS A 36 -0.71 1.78 7.42
N ALA A 37 -1.65 2.01 8.33
CA ALA A 37 -2.66 1.00 8.69
C ALA A 37 -3.54 0.64 7.49
N VAL A 38 -4.00 1.63 6.73
CA VAL A 38 -4.80 1.44 5.51
C VAL A 38 -4.00 0.67 4.46
N LYS A 39 -2.75 1.04 4.23
CA LYS A 39 -1.90 0.40 3.22
C LYS A 39 -1.55 -1.04 3.58
N LEU A 40 -1.30 -1.33 4.85
CA LEU A 40 -1.10 -2.72 5.31
C LEU A 40 -2.33 -3.58 5.05
N ALA A 41 -3.54 -3.08 5.33
CA ALA A 41 -4.78 -3.81 5.06
C ALA A 41 -4.97 -4.05 3.55
N ASP A 42 -4.76 -3.01 2.72
CA ASP A 42 -4.79 -3.08 1.26
C ASP A 42 -3.82 -4.14 0.72
N LEU A 43 -2.57 -4.12 1.17
CA LEU A 43 -1.54 -5.05 0.72
C LEU A 43 -1.82 -6.50 1.13
N LYS A 44 -2.30 -6.72 2.37
CA LYS A 44 -2.67 -8.06 2.85
C LYS A 44 -3.81 -8.64 2.01
N HIS A 45 -4.83 -7.83 1.73
CA HIS A 45 -5.96 -8.21 0.89
C HIS A 45 -5.58 -8.44 -0.59
N ASN A 46 -4.68 -7.63 -1.14
CA ASN A 46 -4.24 -7.73 -2.53
C ASN A 46 -3.16 -8.79 -2.76
N SER A 47 -2.52 -9.28 -1.69
CA SER A 47 -1.55 -10.38 -1.75
C SER A 47 -2.20 -11.76 -1.64
N ASP A 48 -3.50 -11.81 -1.34
CA ASP A 48 -4.26 -13.05 -1.25
C ASP A 48 -4.61 -13.58 -2.65
N LEU A 49 -3.84 -14.56 -3.10
CA LEU A 49 -4.03 -15.22 -4.40
C LEU A 49 -5.28 -16.09 -4.45
N THR A 50 -5.84 -16.50 -3.30
CA THR A 50 -7.05 -17.34 -3.27
C THR A 50 -8.29 -16.61 -3.79
N ARG A 51 -8.21 -15.28 -3.89
CA ARG A 51 -9.24 -14.40 -4.44
C ARG A 51 -9.23 -14.32 -5.97
N LEU A 52 -8.22 -14.87 -6.63
CA LEU A 52 -8.06 -14.81 -8.08
C LEU A 52 -8.52 -16.11 -8.72
N ASP A 53 -9.38 -16.02 -9.73
CA ASP A 53 -9.79 -17.17 -10.54
C ASP A 53 -8.62 -17.76 -11.33
N VAL A 54 -7.64 -16.93 -11.69
CA VAL A 54 -6.42 -17.31 -12.41
C VAL A 54 -5.21 -16.66 -11.76
N VAL A 55 -4.22 -17.48 -11.39
CA VAL A 55 -2.92 -17.03 -10.89
C VAL A 55 -1.91 -17.09 -12.03
N ASP A 56 -1.49 -15.92 -12.50
CA ASP A 56 -0.47 -15.76 -13.55
C ASP A 56 0.85 -15.18 -12.99
N GLU A 57 1.89 -15.12 -13.82
CA GLU A 57 3.18 -14.55 -13.43
C GLU A 57 3.08 -13.10 -12.94
N LYS A 58 2.17 -12.31 -13.51
CA LYS A 58 1.95 -10.92 -13.10
C LYS A 58 1.42 -10.86 -11.67
N SER A 59 0.51 -11.76 -11.31
CA SER A 59 -0.05 -11.87 -9.96
C SER A 59 1.01 -12.29 -8.95
N LEU A 60 1.89 -13.24 -9.32
CA LEU A 60 3.03 -13.64 -8.49
C LEU A 60 4.02 -12.47 -8.28
N LYS A 61 4.38 -11.76 -9.34
CA LYS A 61 5.26 -10.58 -9.26
C LYS A 61 4.67 -9.47 -8.40
N ARG A 62 3.34 -9.21 -8.52
CA ARG A 62 2.65 -8.25 -7.65
C ARG A 62 2.67 -8.69 -6.19
N ARG A 63 2.40 -9.96 -5.90
CA ARG A 63 2.45 -10.50 -4.54
C ARG A 63 3.84 -10.33 -3.93
N GLU A 64 4.90 -10.67 -4.65
CA GLU A 64 6.27 -10.48 -4.16
C GLU A 64 6.57 -9.01 -3.87
N LYS A 65 6.15 -8.10 -4.76
CA LYS A 65 6.26 -6.65 -4.55
C LYS A 65 5.51 -6.19 -3.28
N TYR A 66 4.31 -6.71 -3.04
CA TYR A 66 3.50 -6.37 -1.87
C TYR A 66 4.05 -6.95 -0.58
N LEU A 67 4.60 -8.17 -0.59
CA LEU A 67 5.27 -8.76 0.58
C LEU A 67 6.48 -7.92 1.03
N LYS A 68 7.28 -7.40 0.08
CA LYS A 68 8.38 -6.46 0.39
C LYS A 68 7.87 -5.17 1.02
N ALA A 69 6.76 -4.64 0.52
CA ALA A 69 6.14 -3.44 1.08
C ALA A 69 5.56 -3.67 2.48
N ILE A 70 4.93 -4.83 2.73
CA ILE A 70 4.44 -5.21 4.06
C ILE A 70 5.60 -5.28 5.05
N ALA A 71 6.71 -5.95 4.70
CA ALA A 71 7.88 -6.05 5.56
C ALA A 71 8.45 -4.67 5.94
N LEU A 72 8.52 -3.75 4.97
CA LEU A 72 8.97 -2.37 5.21
C LEU A 72 8.04 -1.60 6.16
N LEU A 73 6.72 -1.82 6.07
CA LEU A 73 5.73 -1.18 6.92
C LEU A 73 5.66 -1.82 8.32
N GLU A 74 5.98 -3.10 8.48
CA GLU A 74 5.94 -3.78 9.79
C GLU A 74 7.23 -3.58 10.62
N GLU A 75 8.34 -3.16 10.01
CA GLU A 75 9.55 -2.67 10.68
C GLU A 75 9.31 -1.34 11.43
#